data_AF-A0A293MYC1-F1
#
_entry.id   AF-A0A293MYC1-F1
#
_cell.length_a   1.000
_cell.length_b   1.000
_cell.length_c   1.000
_cell.angle_alpha   90.00
_cell.angle_beta   90.00
_cell.angle_gamma   90.00
#
_symmetry.space_group_name_H-M   'P 1'
#
loop_
_entity.id
_entity.type
_entity.pdbx_description
1 polymer ?
#
loop_
_entity_poly.entity_id
_entity_poly.type
_entity_poly.pdbx_seq_one_letter_code
_entity_poly.pdbx_strand_id
1 'polypeptide(L)'
;MIEHPTDLVDYAARYFSDLRDERERNAVSGGIAAQSAATAPPVLAENDDLIYSDEEEPMPKPQRFSRRKSVFAEHYDPAEDDEDEGAKVVHPKSDVQRERLSQAVRDILLFKSLDLPQMQEVIDAMFERKVIAGETVIKQGDDGDNFYVIQNGVYDIYVGDKGQEQLVGKYDNTGSFGELALMYNQPRAATIKAVTEGSLWAMNRQTFRRIVLKSAFKKRKEYEFLLEKVPMLSELSPYERTNLCDALMPRSFTNGQVIIRQGDDADGMYFIEEGTVKITVKQPGGNEAEVARLKKGDYFGELALLTNKPRAATAYAVGNVKLATLDVSAFERLLGPCKEIMRRNIDQYEEQIAQVFGSSANAADLR
;
A
#
# COMPACT_ATOMS: atom_id res chain seq x y z
N MET A 1 14.56 -12.49 -24.39
CA MET A 1 14.94 -12.85 -23.00
C MET A 1 13.78 -12.45 -22.11
N ILE A 2 12.92 -13.38 -21.73
CA ILE A 2 11.66 -13.10 -20.99
C ILE A 2 11.74 -13.59 -19.54
N GLU A 3 12.71 -14.45 -19.20
CA GLU A 3 12.86 -14.98 -17.84
C GLU A 3 14.31 -14.81 -17.37
N HIS A 4 14.49 -14.25 -16.18
CA HIS A 4 15.77 -14.12 -15.48
C HIS A 4 15.82 -15.11 -14.31
N PRO A 5 16.00 -16.41 -14.56
CA PRO A 5 16.06 -17.40 -13.49
C PRO A 5 17.35 -17.22 -12.69
N THR A 6 17.24 -17.26 -11.36
CA THR A 6 18.37 -17.16 -10.42
C THR A 6 19.25 -18.41 -10.44
N ASP A 7 18.71 -19.55 -10.88
CA ASP A 7 19.44 -20.80 -11.11
C ASP A 7 19.22 -21.25 -12.56
N LEU A 8 20.25 -21.02 -13.38
CA LEU A 8 20.23 -21.35 -14.81
C LEU A 8 20.24 -22.86 -15.06
N VAL A 9 20.76 -23.66 -14.15
CA VAL A 9 20.89 -25.12 -14.33
C VAL A 9 19.56 -25.80 -14.10
N ASP A 10 18.84 -25.45 -13.03
CA ASP A 10 17.50 -26.01 -12.78
C ASP A 10 16.48 -25.50 -13.81
N TYR A 11 16.63 -24.25 -14.26
CA TYR A 11 15.82 -23.71 -15.35
C TYR A 11 16.05 -24.48 -16.65
N ALA A 12 17.32 -24.69 -17.04
CA ALA A 12 17.66 -25.45 -18.23
C ALA A 12 17.12 -26.89 -18.15
N ALA A 13 17.26 -27.55 -17.00
CA ALA A 13 16.78 -28.91 -16.81
C ALA A 13 15.26 -29.02 -17.02
N ARG A 14 14.47 -28.08 -16.46
CA ARG A 14 13.02 -28.04 -16.67
C ARG A 14 12.65 -27.67 -18.10
N TYR A 15 13.25 -26.59 -18.61
CA TYR A 15 12.99 -26.12 -19.97
C TYR A 15 13.25 -27.20 -21.01
N PHE A 16 14.38 -27.90 -20.94
CA PHE A 16 14.70 -28.97 -21.89
C PHE A 16 13.89 -30.23 -21.65
N SER A 17 13.43 -30.51 -20.43
CA SER A 17 12.49 -31.61 -20.16
C SER A 17 11.12 -31.32 -20.76
N ASP A 18 10.57 -30.13 -20.53
CA ASP A 18 9.29 -29.70 -21.08
C ASP A 18 9.33 -29.62 -22.61
N LEU A 19 10.43 -29.15 -23.20
CA LEU A 19 10.66 -29.12 -24.64
C LEU A 19 10.74 -30.54 -25.24
N ARG A 20 11.30 -31.50 -24.49
CA ARG A 20 11.35 -32.90 -24.91
C ARG A 20 9.94 -33.50 -24.90
N ASP A 21 9.18 -33.24 -23.84
CA ASP A 21 7.80 -33.73 -23.70
C ASP A 21 6.86 -33.08 -24.73
N GLU A 22 7.08 -31.82 -25.12
CA GLU A 22 6.40 -31.19 -26.26
C GLU A 22 6.77 -31.83 -27.60
N ARG A 23 8.05 -32.15 -27.81
CA ARG A 23 8.48 -32.87 -29.02
C ARG A 23 7.90 -34.28 -29.09
N GLU A 24 7.86 -35.00 -27.97
CA GLU A 24 7.26 -36.33 -27.90
C GLU A 24 5.75 -36.27 -28.15
N ARG A 25 5.04 -35.29 -27.58
CA ARG A 25 3.61 -35.04 -27.88
C ARG A 25 3.36 -34.71 -29.35
N ASN A 26 4.24 -33.92 -29.98
CA ASN A 26 4.14 -33.58 -31.40
C ASN A 26 4.59 -34.72 -32.34
N ALA A 27 5.45 -35.63 -31.89
CA ALA A 27 5.82 -36.82 -32.65
C ALA A 27 4.70 -37.86 -32.69
N VAL A 28 3.89 -37.95 -31.64
CA VAL A 28 2.72 -38.85 -31.57
C VAL A 28 1.58 -38.40 -32.50
N SER A 29 1.49 -37.12 -32.87
CA SER A 29 0.47 -36.61 -33.81
C SER A 29 0.82 -36.75 -35.30
N GLY A 30 2.04 -37.20 -35.64
CA GLY A 30 2.53 -37.32 -37.02
C GLY A 30 3.21 -38.65 -37.31
N GLY A 31 2.47 -39.77 -37.25
CA GLY A 31 3.01 -41.11 -37.55
C GLY A 31 2.42 -41.75 -38.81
N ILE A 32 3.25 -41.94 -39.85
CA ILE A 32 3.21 -43.15 -40.70
C ILE A 32 4.63 -43.71 -40.83
N ALA A 33 4.80 -44.89 -40.24
CA ALA A 33 5.66 -46.05 -40.54
C ALA A 33 7.15 -45.89 -40.98
N ALA A 34 8.06 -46.51 -40.21
CA ALA A 34 8.89 -47.65 -40.68
C ALA A 34 9.65 -48.31 -39.51
N GLN A 35 9.86 -49.63 -39.62
CA GLN A 35 10.23 -50.60 -38.58
C GLN A 35 11.73 -50.93 -38.52
N SER A 36 12.14 -51.56 -37.39
CA SER A 36 13.27 -52.49 -37.20
C SER A 36 14.69 -51.88 -37.23
N ALA A 37 15.71 -52.33 -36.50
CA ALA A 37 16.02 -53.62 -35.87
C ALA A 37 17.04 -53.42 -34.72
N ALA A 38 17.04 -54.33 -33.73
CA ALA A 38 17.96 -54.35 -32.58
C ALA A 38 19.33 -54.97 -32.92
N THR A 39 20.41 -54.48 -32.32
CA THR A 39 21.58 -55.30 -31.94
C THR A 39 22.43 -54.58 -30.88
N ALA A 40 22.64 -55.23 -29.73
CA ALA A 40 23.62 -54.83 -28.71
C ALA A 40 24.92 -55.64 -28.89
N PRO A 41 26.09 -55.07 -28.57
CA PRO A 41 27.21 -55.88 -28.06
C PRO A 41 27.96 -55.14 -26.91
N PRO A 42 29.03 -55.69 -26.30
CA PRO A 42 28.95 -56.30 -24.98
C PRO A 42 29.89 -55.64 -23.94
N VAL A 43 29.77 -56.12 -22.71
CA VAL A 43 30.55 -55.74 -21.52
C VAL A 43 31.99 -56.28 -21.61
N LEU A 44 32.98 -55.46 -21.26
CA LEU A 44 34.33 -55.88 -20.88
C LEU A 44 34.74 -55.15 -19.59
N ALA A 45 35.14 -55.94 -18.59
CA ALA A 45 35.87 -55.52 -17.38
C ALA A 45 37.32 -55.13 -17.75
N GLU A 46 38.12 -54.39 -16.99
CA GLU A 46 38.42 -54.49 -15.56
C GLU A 46 39.38 -53.33 -15.14
N ASN A 47 39.44 -53.06 -13.83
CA ASN A 47 40.53 -52.46 -13.01
C ASN A 47 40.50 -50.97 -12.60
N ASP A 48 40.18 -50.80 -11.30
CA ASP A 48 40.92 -50.11 -10.23
C ASP A 48 41.53 -48.74 -10.50
N ASP A 49 41.04 -47.70 -9.80
CA ASP A 49 41.87 -46.97 -8.83
C ASP A 49 41.08 -45.91 -8.02
N LEU A 50 41.29 -45.99 -6.71
CA LEU A 50 41.35 -44.88 -5.72
C LEU A 50 40.06 -44.19 -5.24
N ILE A 51 39.72 -44.57 -4.01
CA ILE A 51 38.88 -43.87 -3.04
C ILE A 51 39.45 -42.47 -2.75
N TYR A 52 38.67 -41.42 -3.05
CA TYR A 52 38.70 -40.17 -2.31
C TYR A 52 37.34 -40.01 -1.64
N SER A 53 37.29 -40.22 -0.32
CA SER A 53 36.15 -39.85 0.51
C SER A 53 36.24 -38.35 0.77
N ASP A 54 35.63 -37.53 -0.08
CA ASP A 54 35.22 -36.18 0.32
C ASP A 54 34.00 -36.35 1.23
N GLU A 55 34.21 -36.28 2.55
CA GLU A 55 33.15 -35.98 3.50
C GLU A 55 32.74 -34.51 3.30
N GLU A 56 32.06 -34.20 2.19
CA GLU A 56 31.27 -32.98 2.09
C GLU A 56 30.04 -33.19 2.99
N GLU A 57 29.97 -32.42 4.09
CA GLU A 57 28.74 -32.28 4.85
C GLU A 57 27.59 -31.96 3.88
N PRO A 58 26.50 -32.75 3.87
CA PRO A 58 25.44 -32.55 2.88
C PRO A 58 24.79 -31.18 3.12
N MET A 59 25.01 -30.25 2.18
CA MET A 59 24.30 -28.98 2.17
C MET A 59 22.79 -29.24 2.26
N PRO A 60 22.04 -28.46 3.08
CA PRO A 60 20.62 -28.65 3.25
C PRO A 60 19.92 -28.57 1.89
N LYS A 61 19.34 -29.69 1.46
CA LYS A 61 18.64 -29.79 0.16
C LYS A 61 17.57 -28.69 0.13
N PRO A 62 17.56 -27.80 -0.89
CA PRO A 62 16.52 -26.79 -1.00
C PRO A 62 15.17 -27.52 -1.11
N GLN A 63 14.28 -27.31 -0.13
CA GLN A 63 12.94 -27.89 -0.13
C GLN A 63 12.15 -27.27 -1.29
N ARG A 64 12.25 -27.91 -2.47
CA ARG A 64 11.61 -27.50 -3.73
C ARG A 64 10.07 -27.43 -3.65
N PHE A 65 9.48 -28.00 -2.60
CA PHE A 65 8.04 -28.02 -2.36
C PHE A 65 7.70 -27.71 -0.90
N SER A 66 8.10 -26.52 -0.42
CA SER A 66 7.49 -25.99 0.80
C SER A 66 6.09 -25.48 0.47
N ARG A 67 5.06 -26.11 1.05
CA ARG A 67 3.68 -25.60 0.95
C ARG A 67 3.63 -24.22 1.59
N ARG A 68 3.25 -23.20 0.82
CA ARG A 68 2.96 -21.86 1.35
C ARG A 68 1.84 -21.99 2.39
N LYS A 69 2.14 -21.62 3.63
CA LYS A 69 1.15 -21.59 4.72
C LYS A 69 0.41 -20.26 4.68
N SER A 70 -0.89 -20.30 4.98
CA SER A 70 -1.67 -19.07 5.18
C SER A 70 -1.20 -18.36 6.45
N VAL A 71 -1.22 -17.04 6.42
CA VAL A 71 -0.92 -16.18 7.57
C VAL A 71 -2.16 -15.37 7.91
N PHE A 72 -2.40 -15.20 9.21
CA PHE A 72 -3.55 -14.47 9.72
C PHE A 72 -3.09 -13.49 10.81
N ALA A 73 -3.87 -12.45 10.99
CA ALA A 73 -3.75 -11.53 12.10
C ALA A 73 -5.08 -11.51 12.85
N GLU A 74 -5.09 -10.90 14.03
CA GLU A 74 -6.30 -10.76 14.82
C GLU A 74 -7.37 -9.96 14.06
N HIS A 75 -8.62 -10.37 14.27
CA HIS A 75 -9.76 -9.63 13.77
C HIS A 75 -9.87 -8.27 14.49
N TYR A 76 -10.20 -7.25 13.74
CA TYR A 76 -10.46 -5.91 14.25
C TYR A 76 -11.56 -5.30 13.38
N ASP A 77 -12.66 -4.91 14.02
CA ASP A 77 -13.73 -4.17 13.37
C ASP A 77 -13.60 -2.67 13.71
N PRO A 78 -13.24 -1.81 12.74
CA PRO A 78 -13.15 -0.37 12.98
C PRO A 78 -14.51 0.30 13.23
N ALA A 79 -15.62 -0.34 12.88
CA ALA A 79 -16.96 0.22 13.05
C ALA A 79 -17.47 0.10 14.49
N GLU A 80 -16.98 -0.89 15.25
CA GLU A 80 -17.34 -1.16 16.64
C GLU A 80 -16.34 -0.56 17.65
N ASP A 81 -15.24 0.03 17.19
CA ASP A 81 -14.23 0.67 18.04
C ASP A 81 -14.67 2.10 18.44
N ASP A 82 -15.49 2.18 19.49
CA ASP A 82 -15.98 3.43 20.07
C ASP A 82 -14.82 4.38 20.43
N GLU A 83 -14.97 5.67 20.09
CA GLU A 83 -13.91 6.68 20.29
C GLU A 83 -13.50 6.84 21.77
N ASP A 84 -14.38 6.48 22.72
CA ASP A 84 -14.18 6.63 24.16
C ASP A 84 -13.58 5.40 24.87
N GLU A 85 -13.67 4.19 24.32
CA GLU A 85 -13.15 2.96 24.97
C GLU A 85 -11.67 2.70 24.72
N GLY A 86 -11.11 3.27 23.65
CA GLY A 86 -9.72 3.09 23.25
C GLY A 86 -8.87 4.33 23.43
N ALA A 87 -8.66 4.80 24.68
CA ALA A 87 -7.80 5.94 24.97
C ALA A 87 -6.52 5.91 24.12
N LYS A 88 -6.24 7.02 23.41
CA LYS A 88 -4.99 7.19 22.66
C LYS A 88 -3.84 6.92 23.62
N VAL A 89 -3.12 5.83 23.38
CA VAL A 89 -1.98 5.45 24.20
C VAL A 89 -0.87 6.43 23.87
N VAL A 90 -0.56 7.34 24.79
CA VAL A 90 0.50 8.34 24.59
C VAL A 90 1.58 8.09 25.63
N HIS A 91 2.75 7.69 25.14
CA HIS A 91 3.96 7.62 25.94
C HIS A 91 4.80 8.88 25.69
N PRO A 92 5.13 9.65 26.74
CA PRO A 92 5.87 10.91 26.59
C PRO A 92 7.27 10.67 26.03
N LYS A 93 7.68 11.51 25.09
CA LYS A 93 8.97 11.48 24.37
C LYS A 93 9.44 12.91 24.17
N SER A 94 10.74 13.14 24.29
CA SER A 94 11.32 14.44 23.94
C SER A 94 11.26 14.67 22.42
N ASP A 95 11.34 15.93 22.00
CA ASP A 95 11.30 16.28 20.58
C ASP A 95 12.46 15.63 19.81
N VAL A 96 13.64 15.54 20.42
CA VAL A 96 14.82 14.87 19.86
C VAL A 96 14.57 13.36 19.69
N GLN A 97 13.92 12.72 20.65
CA GLN A 97 13.57 11.29 20.54
C GLN A 97 12.53 11.05 19.45
N ARG A 98 11.50 11.93 19.36
CA ARG A 98 10.46 11.87 18.33
C ARG A 98 11.04 12.02 16.94
N GLU A 99 11.95 12.97 16.73
CA GLU A 99 12.59 13.20 15.44
C GLU A 99 13.45 12.01 15.01
N ARG A 100 14.27 11.49 15.92
CA ARG A 100 15.10 10.30 15.66
C ARG A 100 14.26 9.07 15.34
N LEU A 101 13.18 8.84 16.07
CA LEU A 101 12.24 7.76 15.78
C LEU A 101 11.57 7.93 14.42
N SER A 102 11.08 9.14 14.12
CA SER A 102 10.46 9.45 12.83
C SER A 102 11.40 9.16 11.67
N GLN A 103 12.69 9.47 11.82
CA GLN A 103 13.71 9.17 10.81
C GLN A 103 13.97 7.66 10.70
N ALA A 104 14.06 6.95 11.82
CA ALA A 104 14.34 5.51 11.84
C ALA A 104 13.23 4.67 11.22
N VAL A 105 11.96 5.07 11.36
CA VAL A 105 10.82 4.31 10.81
C VAL A 105 10.43 4.71 9.38
N ARG A 106 10.88 5.88 8.89
CA ARG A 106 10.45 6.46 7.60
C ARG A 106 10.62 5.51 6.40
N ASP A 107 11.72 4.78 6.35
CA ASP A 107 12.06 3.93 5.20
C ASP A 107 11.46 2.51 5.29
N ILE A 108 10.85 2.16 6.43
CA ILE A 108 10.19 0.88 6.61
C ILE A 108 8.86 0.91 5.85
N LEU A 109 8.61 -0.13 5.04
CA LEU A 109 7.46 -0.23 4.13
C LEU A 109 6.12 0.09 4.80
N LEU A 110 5.92 -0.40 6.03
CA LEU A 110 4.66 -0.25 6.77
C LEU A 110 4.37 1.20 7.19
N PHE A 111 5.42 1.99 7.39
CA PHE A 111 5.31 3.36 7.87
C PHE A 111 5.42 4.37 6.73
N LYS A 112 6.03 3.99 5.60
CA LYS A 112 6.20 4.83 4.41
C LYS A 112 4.87 5.29 3.79
N SER A 113 3.81 4.50 3.93
CA SER A 113 2.48 4.82 3.40
C SER A 113 1.60 5.63 4.36
N LEU A 114 2.05 5.87 5.60
CA LEU A 114 1.28 6.59 6.60
C LEU A 114 1.37 8.10 6.38
N ASP A 115 0.25 8.80 6.62
CA ASP A 115 0.26 10.25 6.64
C ASP A 115 0.92 10.80 7.93
N LEU A 116 1.21 12.10 7.94
CA LEU A 116 1.87 12.76 9.07
C LEU A 116 1.09 12.58 10.40
N PRO A 117 -0.24 12.79 10.46
CA PRO A 117 -1.02 12.51 11.66
C PRO A 117 -0.95 11.06 12.12
N GLN A 118 -1.09 10.08 11.22
CA GLN A 118 -0.97 8.66 11.55
C GLN A 118 0.42 8.32 12.08
N MET A 119 1.47 8.84 11.46
CA MET A 119 2.84 8.66 11.92
C MET A 119 3.03 9.20 13.34
N GLN A 120 2.45 10.36 13.65
CA GLN A 120 2.50 10.93 15.01
C GLN A 120 1.77 10.04 16.03
N GLU A 121 0.58 9.55 15.71
CA GLU A 121 -0.17 8.63 16.58
C GLU A 121 0.58 7.32 16.83
N VAL A 122 1.21 6.78 15.78
CA VAL A 122 2.11 5.62 15.86
C VAL A 122 3.26 5.89 16.83
N ILE A 123 3.97 7.00 16.66
CA ILE A 123 5.10 7.38 17.51
C ILE A 123 4.64 7.60 18.94
N ASP A 124 3.50 8.25 19.17
CA ASP A 124 2.91 8.46 20.50
C ASP A 124 2.65 7.13 21.21
N ALA A 125 2.15 6.14 20.48
CA ALA A 125 1.84 4.80 20.99
C ALA A 125 3.06 3.90 21.25
N MET A 126 4.25 4.25 20.77
CA MET A 126 5.46 3.47 21.08
C MET A 126 5.87 3.64 22.55
N PHE A 127 6.15 2.55 23.26
CA PHE A 127 6.59 2.58 24.65
C PHE A 127 8.07 2.26 24.80
N GLU A 128 8.70 2.79 25.85
CA GLU A 128 10.11 2.52 26.13
C GLU A 128 10.27 1.13 26.77
N ARG A 129 11.19 0.32 26.24
CA ARG A 129 11.65 -0.93 26.83
C ARG A 129 13.16 -0.81 27.12
N LYS A 130 13.51 -0.75 28.39
CA LYS A 130 14.90 -0.81 28.85
C LYS A 130 15.35 -2.26 28.92
N VAL A 131 16.63 -2.49 28.62
CA VAL A 131 17.24 -3.82 28.60
C VAL A 131 18.61 -3.77 29.29
N ILE A 132 18.96 -4.87 29.95
CA ILE A 132 20.28 -5.03 30.58
C ILE A 132 21.23 -5.85 29.70
N ALA A 133 22.54 -5.72 29.93
CA ALA A 133 23.54 -6.52 29.24
C ALA A 133 23.31 -8.02 29.46
N GLY A 134 23.36 -8.80 28.39
CA GLY A 134 23.06 -10.24 28.35
C GLY A 134 21.57 -10.59 28.19
N GLU A 135 20.65 -9.62 28.27
CA GLU A 135 19.22 -9.88 28.12
C GLU A 135 18.88 -10.28 26.68
N THR A 136 18.02 -11.30 26.52
CA THR A 136 17.45 -11.66 25.22
C THR A 136 16.19 -10.84 24.96
N VAL A 137 16.24 -9.95 23.97
CA VAL A 137 15.12 -9.06 23.63
C VAL A 137 14.00 -9.83 22.94
N ILE A 138 14.37 -10.63 21.95
CA ILE A 138 13.50 -11.57 21.23
C ILE A 138 14.28 -12.85 20.97
N LYS A 139 13.58 -13.97 20.87
CA LYS A 139 14.17 -15.29 20.61
C LYS A 139 13.58 -15.89 19.34
N GLN A 140 14.42 -16.51 18.53
CA GLN A 140 14.01 -17.21 17.32
C GLN A 140 12.98 -18.30 17.63
N GLY A 141 11.93 -18.35 16.82
CA GLY A 141 10.82 -19.29 16.96
C GLY A 141 9.70 -18.83 17.90
N ASP A 142 9.93 -17.82 18.75
CA ASP A 142 8.88 -17.27 19.61
C ASP A 142 7.89 -16.44 18.78
N ASP A 143 6.65 -16.33 19.25
CA ASP A 143 5.64 -15.51 18.60
C ASP A 143 6.02 -14.02 18.63
N GLY A 144 5.78 -13.34 17.53
CA GLY A 144 6.12 -11.94 17.36
C GLY A 144 4.95 -11.01 17.65
N ASP A 145 4.99 -10.31 18.78
CA ASP A 145 3.93 -9.34 19.14
C ASP A 145 4.32 -7.87 18.96
N ASN A 146 5.62 -7.57 19.06
CA ASN A 146 6.14 -6.21 19.04
C ASN A 146 7.17 -5.96 17.93
N PHE A 147 7.17 -4.74 17.42
CA PHE A 147 8.25 -4.15 16.64
C PHE A 147 9.14 -3.31 17.56
N TYR A 148 10.46 -3.30 17.32
CA TYR A 148 11.42 -2.56 18.15
C TYR A 148 12.31 -1.65 17.30
N VAL A 149 12.57 -0.45 17.80
CA VAL A 149 13.54 0.52 17.26
C VAL A 149 14.57 0.84 18.33
N ILE A 150 15.85 0.82 17.96
CA ILE A 150 16.96 1.02 18.90
C ILE A 150 17.13 2.51 19.20
N GLN A 151 17.03 2.89 20.48
CA GLN A 151 17.37 4.23 20.96
C GLN A 151 18.87 4.34 21.28
N ASN A 152 19.40 3.35 22.01
CA ASN A 152 20.81 3.23 22.34
C ASN A 152 21.14 1.79 22.78
N GLY A 153 22.42 1.48 22.88
CA GLY A 153 22.92 0.16 23.24
C GLY A 153 23.35 -0.66 22.03
N VAL A 154 23.99 -1.79 22.33
CA VAL A 154 24.59 -2.67 21.35
C VAL A 154 23.92 -4.03 21.43
N TYR A 155 23.54 -4.59 20.27
CA TYR A 155 22.74 -5.82 20.20
C TYR A 155 23.31 -6.78 19.16
N ASP A 156 23.47 -8.04 19.54
CA ASP A 156 23.94 -9.11 18.66
C ASP A 156 22.75 -9.91 18.12
N ILE A 157 22.81 -10.26 16.83
CA ILE A 157 21.79 -10.99 16.09
C ILE A 157 22.27 -12.41 15.86
N TYR A 158 21.50 -13.38 16.35
CA TYR A 158 21.78 -14.80 16.23
C TYR A 158 20.70 -15.49 15.40
N VAL A 159 21.11 -16.37 14.48
CA VAL A 159 20.21 -17.24 13.71
C VAL A 159 20.74 -18.66 13.78
N GLY A 160 19.85 -19.61 14.04
CA GLY A 160 20.20 -21.03 14.06
C GLY A 160 19.26 -21.85 14.93
N ASP A 161 19.30 -23.16 14.76
CA ASP A 161 18.54 -24.09 15.60
C ASP A 161 19.23 -24.30 16.96
N LYS A 162 18.44 -24.72 17.96
CA LYS A 162 18.86 -24.87 19.36
C LYS A 162 20.11 -25.74 19.48
N GLY A 163 21.28 -25.11 19.61
CA GLY A 163 22.59 -25.75 19.79
C GLY A 163 23.72 -25.18 18.92
N GLN A 164 23.39 -24.56 17.78
CA GLN A 164 24.33 -23.87 16.89
C GLN A 164 23.78 -22.50 16.50
N GLU A 165 23.74 -21.56 17.46
CA GLU A 165 23.40 -20.16 17.17
C GLU A 165 24.60 -19.49 16.48
N GLN A 166 24.43 -19.09 15.22
CA GLN A 166 25.45 -18.33 14.49
C GLN A 166 25.19 -16.82 14.65
N LEU A 167 26.25 -16.07 14.97
CA LEU A 167 26.20 -14.61 14.99
C LEU A 167 26.18 -14.11 13.54
N VAL A 168 25.04 -13.57 13.11
CA VAL A 168 24.83 -13.11 11.71
C VAL A 168 25.01 -11.61 11.55
N GLY A 169 24.98 -10.85 12.64
CA GLY A 169 25.10 -9.40 12.58
C GLY A 169 25.01 -8.75 13.95
N LYS A 170 25.17 -7.42 13.96
CA LYS A 170 25.20 -6.60 15.16
C LYS A 170 24.56 -5.25 14.88
N TYR A 171 23.77 -4.75 15.81
CA TYR A 171 23.31 -3.38 15.86
C TYR A 171 24.15 -2.57 16.82
N ASP A 172 24.50 -1.35 16.42
CA ASP A 172 25.22 -0.38 17.23
C ASP A 172 24.44 0.93 17.30
N ASN A 173 23.74 1.13 18.42
CA ASN A 173 22.95 2.31 18.77
C ASN A 173 21.88 2.73 17.74
N THR A 174 21.66 1.96 16.67
CA THR A 174 20.78 2.29 15.54
C THR A 174 20.23 1.01 14.93
N GLY A 175 19.10 1.14 14.24
CA GLY A 175 18.41 0.03 13.57
C GLY A 175 17.07 -0.29 14.20
N SER A 176 16.36 -1.19 13.54
CA SER A 176 15.03 -1.65 13.93
C SER A 176 14.87 -3.11 13.56
N PHE A 177 14.00 -3.83 14.27
CA PHE A 177 13.77 -5.23 14.00
C PHE A 177 12.36 -5.67 14.40
N GLY A 178 11.88 -6.70 13.71
CA GLY A 178 10.59 -7.31 13.99
C GLY A 178 9.40 -6.58 13.38
N GLU A 179 9.58 -5.81 12.30
CA GLU A 179 8.47 -5.10 11.62
C GLU A 179 7.37 -6.05 11.13
N LEU A 180 7.73 -7.26 10.70
CA LEU A 180 6.77 -8.26 10.22
C LEU A 180 5.77 -8.68 11.30
N ALA A 181 6.16 -8.56 12.59
CA ALA A 181 5.26 -8.83 13.70
C ALA A 181 4.05 -7.89 13.73
N LEU A 182 4.14 -6.71 13.11
CA LEU A 182 3.02 -5.76 13.00
C LEU A 182 1.98 -6.18 11.95
N MET A 183 2.36 -7.03 10.99
CA MET A 183 1.48 -7.44 9.90
C MET A 183 0.67 -8.67 10.24
N TYR A 184 1.33 -9.72 10.74
CA TYR A 184 0.71 -11.00 11.09
C TYR A 184 1.55 -11.72 12.15
N ASN A 185 0.93 -12.70 12.83
CA ASN A 185 1.64 -13.49 13.83
C ASN A 185 2.61 -14.46 13.13
N GLN A 186 3.89 -14.12 13.11
CA GLN A 186 4.96 -15.00 12.65
C GLN A 186 5.96 -15.28 13.75
N PRO A 187 6.49 -16.52 13.81
CA PRO A 187 7.65 -16.82 14.62
C PRO A 187 8.82 -15.91 14.26
N ARG A 188 9.57 -15.47 15.26
CA ARG A 188 10.78 -14.67 15.05
C ARG A 188 11.80 -15.47 14.24
N ALA A 189 12.38 -14.83 13.22
CA ALA A 189 13.42 -15.44 12.38
C ALA A 189 14.81 -15.47 13.04
N ALA A 190 15.04 -14.64 14.07
CA ALA A 190 16.32 -14.48 14.74
C ALA A 190 16.14 -14.21 16.24
N THR A 191 17.17 -14.56 17.00
CA THR A 191 17.33 -14.18 18.41
C THR A 191 18.16 -12.91 18.49
N ILE A 192 17.76 -11.94 19.31
CA ILE A 192 18.51 -10.70 19.54
C ILE A 192 18.85 -10.58 21.01
N LYS A 193 20.14 -10.42 21.31
CA LYS A 193 20.65 -10.30 22.68
C LYS A 193 21.33 -8.95 22.87
N ALA A 194 21.05 -8.28 23.98
CA ALA A 194 21.72 -7.05 24.36
C ALA A 194 23.14 -7.37 24.84
N VAL A 195 24.15 -6.69 24.29
CA VAL A 195 25.56 -6.79 24.72
C VAL A 195 25.83 -5.77 25.83
N THR A 196 25.20 -4.61 25.74
CA THR A 196 25.27 -3.53 26.75
C THR A 196 23.90 -3.25 27.34
N GLU A 197 23.84 -2.49 28.43
CA GLU A 197 22.59 -1.83 28.81
C GLU A 197 22.14 -0.91 27.66
N GLY A 198 20.84 -0.83 27.43
CA GLY A 198 20.27 -0.09 26.32
C GLY A 198 18.78 0.17 26.48
N SER A 199 18.24 0.94 25.55
CA SER A 199 16.82 1.30 25.49
C SER A 199 16.30 1.14 24.06
N LEU A 200 15.07 0.63 23.98
CA LEU A 200 14.34 0.35 22.76
C LEU A 200 12.99 1.05 22.81
N TRP A 201 12.49 1.49 21.66
CA TRP A 201 11.10 1.85 21.49
C TRP A 201 10.35 0.67 20.91
N ALA A 202 9.29 0.23 21.59
CA ALA A 202 8.50 -0.93 21.21
C ALA A 202 7.09 -0.51 20.78
N MET A 203 6.53 -1.22 19.80
CA MET A 203 5.15 -1.05 19.36
C MET A 203 4.47 -2.40 19.21
N ASN A 204 3.28 -2.55 19.80
CA ASN A 204 2.48 -3.76 19.68
C ASN A 204 1.70 -3.82 18.36
N ARG A 205 1.58 -5.03 17.78
CA ARG A 205 0.79 -5.33 16.57
C ARG A 205 -0.63 -4.79 16.64
N GLN A 206 -1.37 -5.08 17.71
CA GLN A 206 -2.77 -4.71 17.86
C GLN A 206 -2.93 -3.19 17.88
N THR A 207 -2.05 -2.48 18.60
CA THR A 207 -2.05 -1.02 18.65
C THR A 207 -1.77 -0.41 17.28
N PHE A 208 -0.76 -0.91 16.56
CA PHE A 208 -0.46 -0.45 15.19
C PHE A 208 -1.61 -0.69 14.23
N ARG A 209 -2.14 -1.92 14.18
CA ARG A 209 -3.28 -2.28 13.32
C ARG A 209 -4.50 -1.43 13.63
N ARG A 210 -4.81 -1.19 14.90
CA ARG A 210 -5.90 -0.32 15.33
C ARG A 210 -5.72 1.10 14.78
N ILE A 211 -4.55 1.72 14.97
CA ILE A 211 -4.28 3.09 14.48
C ILE A 211 -4.47 3.18 12.95
N VAL A 212 -3.87 2.25 12.20
CA VAL A 212 -3.92 2.26 10.73
C VAL A 212 -5.34 2.00 10.22
N LEU A 213 -6.00 0.95 10.72
CA LEU A 213 -7.33 0.54 10.24
C LEU A 213 -8.42 1.54 10.68
N LYS A 214 -8.35 2.08 11.91
CA LYS A 214 -9.29 3.10 12.39
C LYS A 214 -9.17 4.39 11.59
N SER A 215 -7.94 4.85 11.33
CA SER A 215 -7.70 6.06 10.53
C SER A 215 -8.18 5.88 9.09
N ALA A 216 -7.87 4.74 8.44
CA ALA A 216 -8.34 4.42 7.10
C ALA A 216 -9.87 4.36 7.02
N PHE A 217 -10.52 3.75 8.01
CA PHE A 217 -11.98 3.69 8.10
C PHE A 217 -12.63 5.07 8.26
N LYS A 218 -12.09 5.90 9.17
CA LYS A 218 -12.54 7.28 9.36
C LYS A 218 -12.42 8.09 8.07
N LYS A 219 -11.27 7.99 7.40
CA LYS A 219 -11.04 8.67 6.12
C LYS A 219 -12.03 8.22 5.04
N ARG A 220 -12.33 6.91 4.96
CA ARG A 220 -13.33 6.38 4.03
C ARG A 220 -14.73 6.92 4.32
N LYS A 221 -15.14 6.99 5.59
CA LYS A 221 -16.43 7.60 5.99
C LYS A 221 -16.51 9.08 5.65
N GLU A 222 -15.43 9.83 5.86
CA GLU A 222 -15.36 11.25 5.47
C GLU A 222 -15.52 11.42 3.95
N TYR A 223 -14.90 10.54 3.16
CA TYR A 223 -15.00 10.55 1.69
C TYR A 223 -16.38 10.15 1.19
N GLU A 224 -16.98 9.16 1.83
CA GLU A 224 -18.35 8.75 1.52
C GLU A 224 -19.33 9.91 1.72
N PHE A 225 -19.21 10.63 2.84
CA PHE A 225 -20.03 11.82 3.12
C PHE A 225 -19.80 12.95 2.11
N LEU A 226 -18.57 13.13 1.61
CA LEU A 226 -18.28 14.12 0.56
C LEU A 226 -18.94 13.75 -0.78
N LEU A 227 -18.92 12.47 -1.15
CA LEU A 227 -19.55 11.98 -2.38
C LEU A 227 -21.08 12.09 -2.31
N GLU A 228 -21.68 11.80 -1.15
CA GLU A 228 -23.14 11.91 -0.94
C GLU A 228 -23.68 13.33 -1.17
N LYS A 229 -22.86 14.35 -0.94
CA LYS A 229 -23.25 15.75 -1.15
C LYS A 229 -23.34 16.14 -2.62
N VAL A 230 -22.83 15.32 -3.54
CA VAL A 230 -22.83 15.63 -4.96
C VAL A 230 -24.09 15.06 -5.60
N PRO A 231 -25.06 15.89 -6.05
CA PRO A 231 -26.32 15.40 -6.57
C PRO A 231 -26.17 14.44 -7.74
N MET A 232 -25.22 14.68 -8.66
CA MET A 232 -25.02 13.78 -9.81
C MET A 232 -24.45 12.40 -9.44
N LEU A 233 -24.00 12.21 -8.20
CA LEU A 233 -23.45 10.95 -7.67
C LEU A 233 -24.40 10.28 -6.66
N SER A 234 -25.60 10.83 -6.43
CA SER A 234 -26.57 10.28 -5.48
C SER A 234 -27.07 8.88 -5.87
N GLU A 235 -27.10 8.60 -7.17
CA GLU A 235 -27.58 7.35 -7.77
C GLU A 235 -26.56 6.19 -7.70
N LEU A 236 -25.38 6.44 -7.10
CA LEU A 236 -24.39 5.39 -6.90
C LEU A 236 -24.84 4.43 -5.81
N SER A 237 -24.74 3.14 -6.11
CA SER A 237 -24.89 2.09 -5.10
C SER A 237 -23.78 2.19 -4.05
N PRO A 238 -23.98 1.65 -2.83
CA PRO A 238 -22.96 1.66 -1.78
C PRO A 238 -21.61 1.05 -2.22
N TYR A 239 -21.66 0.01 -3.06
CA TYR A 239 -20.46 -0.63 -3.60
C TYR A 239 -19.71 0.29 -4.58
N GLU A 240 -20.41 0.92 -5.53
CA GLU A 240 -19.82 1.88 -6.47
C GLU A 240 -19.22 3.08 -5.74
N ARG A 241 -19.91 3.59 -4.72
CA ARG A 241 -19.44 4.69 -3.88
C ARG A 241 -18.18 4.32 -3.11
N THR A 242 -18.13 3.12 -2.53
CA THR A 242 -16.93 2.61 -1.83
C THR A 242 -15.73 2.54 -2.76
N ASN A 243 -15.93 2.06 -3.99
CA ASN A 243 -14.87 2.02 -5.00
C ASN A 243 -14.37 3.42 -5.38
N LEU A 244 -15.25 4.42 -5.45
CA LEU A 244 -14.84 5.81 -5.65
C LEU A 244 -14.10 6.40 -4.45
N CYS A 245 -14.51 6.07 -3.22
CA CYS A 245 -13.78 6.49 -2.01
C CYS A 245 -12.33 6.03 -2.06
N ASP A 246 -12.08 4.80 -2.48
CA ASP A 246 -10.73 4.25 -2.60
C ASP A 246 -9.92 4.85 -3.78
N ALA A 247 -10.60 5.50 -4.74
CA ALA A 247 -9.98 6.19 -5.88
C ALA A 247 -9.67 7.67 -5.62
N LEU A 248 -10.19 8.25 -4.53
CA LEU A 248 -9.94 9.64 -4.16
C LEU A 248 -8.49 9.85 -3.71
N MET A 249 -7.84 10.85 -4.29
CA MET A 249 -6.45 11.17 -4.00
C MET A 249 -6.34 12.46 -3.17
N PRO A 250 -5.65 12.46 -2.02
CA PRO A 250 -5.46 13.68 -1.23
C PRO A 250 -4.46 14.63 -1.91
N ARG A 251 -4.77 15.92 -1.94
CA ARG A 251 -3.88 17.00 -2.39
C ARG A 251 -3.89 18.15 -1.39
N SER A 252 -2.74 18.77 -1.16
CA SER A 252 -2.60 19.89 -0.21
C SER A 252 -2.04 21.13 -0.92
N PHE A 253 -2.58 22.29 -0.57
CA PHE A 253 -2.22 23.57 -1.14
C PHE A 253 -1.98 24.62 -0.05
N THR A 254 -1.03 25.51 -0.28
CA THR A 254 -0.74 26.65 0.62
C THR A 254 -1.45 27.92 0.15
N ASN A 255 -1.51 28.93 1.02
CA ASN A 255 -2.25 30.16 0.76
C ASN A 255 -1.85 30.83 -0.56
N GLY A 256 -2.86 31.16 -1.37
CA GLY A 256 -2.68 31.83 -2.67
C GLY A 256 -2.29 30.90 -3.82
N GLN A 257 -2.01 29.62 -3.57
CA GLN A 257 -1.74 28.67 -4.64
C GLN A 257 -2.98 28.47 -5.53
N VAL A 258 -2.72 28.30 -6.83
CA VAL A 258 -3.76 28.03 -7.82
C VAL A 258 -4.00 26.53 -7.89
N ILE A 259 -5.25 26.11 -7.68
CA ILE A 259 -5.65 24.71 -7.68
C ILE A 259 -6.02 24.28 -9.10
N ILE A 260 -6.88 25.06 -9.76
CA ILE A 260 -7.23 24.94 -11.19
C ILE A 260 -7.23 26.32 -11.82
N ARG A 261 -6.88 26.42 -13.12
CA ARG A 261 -6.93 27.68 -13.87
C ARG A 261 -8.00 27.63 -14.93
N GLN A 262 -8.70 28.75 -15.10
CA GLN A 262 -9.65 28.92 -16.19
C GLN A 262 -8.94 28.75 -17.53
N GLY A 263 -9.56 27.96 -18.42
CA GLY A 263 -9.03 27.64 -19.75
C GLY A 263 -8.12 26.41 -19.79
N ASP A 264 -7.67 25.88 -18.65
CA ASP A 264 -6.93 24.61 -18.63
C ASP A 264 -7.88 23.43 -18.92
N ASP A 265 -7.32 22.31 -19.35
CA ASP A 265 -8.05 21.06 -19.52
C ASP A 265 -8.62 20.57 -18.19
N ALA A 266 -9.82 20.00 -18.24
CA ALA A 266 -10.52 19.53 -17.06
C ALA A 266 -10.08 18.11 -16.69
N ASP A 267 -9.23 17.97 -15.67
CA ASP A 267 -8.62 16.70 -15.24
C ASP A 267 -9.47 15.88 -14.23
N GLY A 268 -10.39 16.52 -13.51
CA GLY A 268 -11.15 15.89 -12.45
C GLY A 268 -12.05 16.84 -11.65
N MET A 269 -12.66 16.31 -10.59
CA MET A 269 -13.40 17.09 -9.61
C MET A 269 -12.69 17.10 -8.24
N TYR A 270 -12.99 18.11 -7.44
CA TYR A 270 -12.28 18.40 -6.19
C TYR A 270 -13.27 18.57 -5.04
N PHE A 271 -12.96 17.98 -3.89
CA PHE A 271 -13.73 18.05 -2.65
C PHE A 271 -12.89 18.72 -1.57
N ILE A 272 -13.47 19.65 -0.80
CA ILE A 272 -12.74 20.38 0.23
C ILE A 272 -12.80 19.62 1.57
N GLU A 273 -11.69 18.98 1.95
CA GLU A 273 -11.54 18.29 3.24
C GLU A 273 -11.28 19.31 4.37
N GLU A 274 -10.45 20.32 4.10
CA GLU A 274 -10.03 21.34 5.05
C GLU A 274 -9.73 22.67 4.33
N GLY A 275 -10.03 23.80 4.97
CA GLY A 275 -9.69 25.13 4.46
C GLY A 275 -10.80 25.82 3.67
N THR A 276 -10.42 26.80 2.86
CA THR A 276 -11.35 27.63 2.06
C THR A 276 -10.78 27.85 0.67
N VAL A 277 -11.63 27.77 -0.36
CA VAL A 277 -11.26 27.97 -1.76
C VAL A 277 -12.03 29.16 -2.31
N LYS A 278 -11.32 30.06 -2.99
CA LYS A 278 -11.90 31.21 -3.70
C LYS A 278 -12.00 30.89 -5.18
N ILE A 279 -13.19 30.99 -5.76
CA ILE A 279 -13.44 30.81 -7.19
C ILE A 279 -13.55 32.18 -7.86
N THR A 280 -12.84 32.35 -8.96
CA THR A 280 -12.80 33.59 -9.73
C THR A 280 -12.96 33.32 -11.22
N VAL A 281 -13.53 34.27 -11.96
CA VAL A 281 -13.67 34.21 -13.41
C VAL A 281 -13.03 35.45 -14.02
N LYS A 282 -12.15 35.25 -15.01
CA LYS A 282 -11.63 36.31 -15.86
C LYS A 282 -12.72 36.77 -16.82
N GLN A 283 -13.07 38.04 -16.72
CA GLN A 283 -13.99 38.69 -17.64
C GLN A 283 -13.25 39.11 -18.93
N PRO A 284 -13.96 39.36 -20.05
CA PRO A 284 -13.36 39.77 -21.32
C PRO A 284 -12.46 41.02 -21.25
N GLY A 285 -12.61 41.85 -20.21
CA GLY A 285 -11.76 43.03 -19.95
C GLY A 285 -10.48 42.76 -19.14
N GLY A 286 -10.15 41.49 -18.84
CA GLY A 286 -8.93 41.10 -18.12
C GLY A 286 -9.01 41.14 -16.58
N ASN A 287 -10.09 41.71 -16.01
CA ASN A 287 -10.31 41.70 -14.57
C ASN A 287 -10.83 40.34 -14.09
N GLU A 288 -10.32 39.88 -12.94
CA GLU A 288 -10.82 38.70 -12.22
C GLU A 288 -11.91 39.13 -11.23
N ALA A 289 -13.09 38.54 -11.36
CA ALA A 289 -14.18 38.70 -10.40
C ALA A 289 -14.31 37.45 -9.53
N GLU A 290 -14.36 37.60 -8.20
CA GLU A 290 -14.70 36.52 -7.28
C GLU A 290 -16.19 36.17 -7.43
N VAL A 291 -16.48 34.92 -7.78
CA VAL A 291 -17.85 34.44 -8.03
C VAL A 291 -18.37 33.57 -6.88
N ALA A 292 -17.48 32.90 -6.16
CA ALA A 292 -17.85 32.04 -5.03
C ALA A 292 -16.70 31.83 -4.06
N ARG A 293 -17.04 31.47 -2.82
CA ARG A 293 -16.11 31.06 -1.80
C ARG A 293 -16.61 29.80 -1.11
N LEU A 294 -15.86 28.72 -1.27
CA LEU A 294 -16.22 27.37 -0.87
C LEU A 294 -15.44 26.96 0.38
N LYS A 295 -16.05 26.16 1.26
CA LYS A 295 -15.49 25.73 2.54
C LYS A 295 -15.48 24.21 2.66
N LYS A 296 -14.97 23.71 3.78
CA LYS A 296 -15.01 22.28 4.12
C LYS A 296 -16.39 21.68 3.85
N GLY A 297 -16.41 20.58 3.09
CA GLY A 297 -17.61 19.86 2.71
C GLY A 297 -18.26 20.31 1.40
N ASP A 298 -17.78 21.40 0.80
CA ASP A 298 -18.16 21.81 -0.57
C ASP A 298 -17.25 21.11 -1.61
N TYR A 299 -17.65 21.17 -2.87
CA TYR A 299 -16.92 20.62 -4.02
C TYR A 299 -16.90 21.62 -5.19
N PHE A 300 -16.02 21.39 -6.16
CA PHE A 300 -15.96 22.15 -7.40
C PHE A 300 -15.28 21.38 -8.54
N GLY A 301 -15.49 21.84 -9.77
CA GLY A 301 -14.88 21.25 -10.97
C GLY A 301 -15.60 19.99 -11.47
N GLU A 302 -16.78 19.72 -10.95
CA GLU A 302 -17.68 18.61 -11.28
C GLU A 302 -18.06 18.55 -12.76
N LEU A 303 -18.07 19.70 -13.46
CA LEU A 303 -18.26 19.79 -14.90
C LEU A 303 -17.24 18.96 -15.71
N ALA A 304 -16.07 18.65 -15.14
CA ALA A 304 -15.07 17.78 -15.74
C ALA A 304 -15.58 16.35 -15.97
N LEU A 305 -16.46 15.85 -15.11
CA LEU A 305 -17.04 14.51 -15.26
C LEU A 305 -18.12 14.43 -16.34
N LEU A 306 -18.72 15.58 -16.70
CA LEU A 306 -19.84 15.63 -17.64
C LEU A 306 -19.45 16.13 -19.03
N THR A 307 -18.40 16.95 -19.10
CA THR A 307 -18.00 17.67 -20.31
C THR A 307 -16.49 17.64 -20.49
N ASN A 308 -16.05 17.56 -21.74
CA ASN A 308 -14.65 17.74 -22.13
C ASN A 308 -14.33 19.22 -22.41
N LYS A 309 -15.01 20.15 -21.72
CA LYS A 309 -14.78 21.58 -21.89
C LYS A 309 -13.67 22.05 -20.96
N PRO A 310 -12.88 23.07 -21.35
CA PRO A 310 -11.91 23.68 -20.46
C PRO A 310 -12.53 24.26 -19.19
N ARG A 311 -11.73 24.43 -18.14
CA ARG A 311 -12.17 25.01 -16.86
C ARG A 311 -12.83 26.37 -17.06
N ALA A 312 -14.04 26.55 -16.55
CA ALA A 312 -14.78 27.80 -16.64
C ALA A 312 -14.28 28.91 -15.69
N ALA A 313 -13.58 28.53 -14.62
CA ALA A 313 -13.14 29.42 -13.56
C ALA A 313 -11.77 29.01 -12.99
N THR A 314 -11.09 29.94 -12.34
CA THR A 314 -9.84 29.70 -11.60
C THR A 314 -10.15 29.56 -10.12
N ALA A 315 -9.60 28.54 -9.48
CA ALA A 315 -9.74 28.29 -8.05
C ALA A 315 -8.41 28.54 -7.31
N TYR A 316 -8.48 29.30 -6.22
CA TYR A 316 -7.33 29.65 -5.39
C TYR A 316 -7.51 29.14 -3.96
N ALA A 317 -6.45 28.61 -3.37
CA ALA A 317 -6.42 28.29 -1.95
C ALA A 317 -6.40 29.57 -1.10
N VAL A 318 -7.25 29.64 -0.08
CA VAL A 318 -7.29 30.70 0.93
C VAL A 318 -6.86 30.09 2.26
N GLY A 319 -5.62 30.36 2.67
CA GLY A 319 -4.96 29.63 3.75
C GLY A 319 -4.44 28.27 3.29
N ASN A 320 -4.18 27.37 4.25
CA ASN A 320 -3.86 25.98 3.94
C ASN A 320 -5.15 25.23 3.60
N VAL A 321 -5.14 24.51 2.48
CA VAL A 321 -6.29 23.77 1.96
C VAL A 321 -5.89 22.32 1.72
N LYS A 322 -6.73 21.39 2.16
CA LYS A 322 -6.64 19.97 1.80
C LYS A 322 -7.86 19.58 0.99
N LEU A 323 -7.61 18.89 -0.11
CA LEU A 323 -8.62 18.45 -1.06
C LEU A 323 -8.53 16.95 -1.28
N ALA A 324 -9.66 16.29 -1.45
CA ALA A 324 -9.72 15.01 -2.12
C ALA A 324 -10.03 15.23 -3.61
N THR A 325 -9.30 14.56 -4.50
CA THR A 325 -9.45 14.73 -5.96
C THR A 325 -9.88 13.44 -6.62
N LEU A 326 -10.85 13.53 -7.53
CA LEU A 326 -11.33 12.42 -8.34
C LEU A 326 -11.05 12.70 -9.81
N ASP A 327 -10.09 11.97 -10.37
CA ASP A 327 -9.70 12.12 -11.77
C ASP A 327 -10.79 11.54 -12.69
N VAL A 328 -11.07 12.22 -13.82
CA VAL A 328 -12.09 11.76 -14.79
C VAL A 328 -11.77 10.35 -15.29
N SER A 329 -10.50 10.08 -15.63
CA SER A 329 -10.07 8.77 -16.12
C SER A 329 -10.23 7.66 -15.07
N ALA A 330 -10.02 7.97 -13.79
CA ALA A 330 -10.22 7.02 -12.71
C ALA A 330 -11.71 6.71 -12.52
N PHE A 331 -12.56 7.73 -12.57
CA PHE A 331 -14.01 7.60 -12.52
C PHE A 331 -14.55 6.74 -13.66
N GLU A 332 -14.22 7.07 -14.91
CA GLU A 332 -14.72 6.37 -16.10
C GLU A 332 -14.28 4.91 -16.14
N ARG A 333 -13.07 4.61 -15.68
CA ARG A 333 -12.59 3.22 -15.59
C ARG A 333 -13.36 2.40 -14.55
N LEU A 334 -13.83 3.03 -13.47
CA LEU A 334 -14.54 2.34 -12.40
C LEU A 334 -16.03 2.17 -12.69
N LEU A 335 -16.67 3.21 -13.24
CA LEU A 335 -18.13 3.31 -13.34
C LEU A 335 -18.66 3.57 -14.75
N GLY A 336 -17.77 3.79 -15.72
CA GLY A 336 -18.15 4.27 -17.05
C GLY A 336 -18.44 5.77 -17.08
N PRO A 337 -18.97 6.28 -18.22
CA PRO A 337 -19.25 7.70 -18.39
C PRO A 337 -20.28 8.22 -17.38
N CYS A 338 -20.02 9.36 -16.73
CA CYS A 338 -20.90 9.93 -15.70
C CYS A 338 -22.34 10.17 -16.20
N LYS A 339 -22.49 10.52 -17.48
CA LYS A 339 -23.81 10.71 -18.11
C LYS A 339 -24.71 9.46 -18.01
N GLU A 340 -24.14 8.26 -18.05
CA GLU A 340 -24.92 7.02 -17.95
C GLU A 340 -25.43 6.78 -16.53
N ILE A 341 -24.64 7.20 -15.52
CA ILE A 341 -25.02 7.11 -14.11
C ILE A 341 -26.18 8.06 -13.82
N MET A 342 -26.10 9.31 -14.27
CA MET A 342 -27.19 10.27 -14.08
C MET A 342 -28.48 9.83 -14.79
N ARG A 343 -28.37 9.15 -15.93
CA ARG A 343 -29.53 8.63 -16.67
C ARG A 343 -30.26 7.48 -15.98
N ARG A 344 -29.70 6.89 -14.91
CA ARG A 344 -30.38 5.85 -14.12
C ARG A 344 -31.67 6.38 -13.49
N ASN A 345 -31.73 7.68 -13.21
CA ASN A 345 -32.91 8.36 -12.69
C ASN A 345 -33.29 9.54 -13.59
N ILE A 346 -34.11 9.26 -14.61
CA ILE A 346 -34.56 10.23 -15.62
C ILE A 346 -35.22 11.46 -15.00
N ASP A 347 -35.97 11.29 -13.91
CA ASP A 347 -36.72 12.38 -13.28
C ASP A 347 -35.76 13.40 -12.63
N GLN A 348 -34.67 12.92 -12.05
CA GLN A 348 -33.63 13.77 -11.45
C GLN A 348 -32.60 14.25 -12.49
N TYR A 349 -32.50 13.62 -13.66
CA TYR A 349 -31.54 13.96 -14.69
C TYR A 349 -31.67 15.41 -15.16
N GLU A 350 -32.90 15.88 -15.43
CA GLU A 350 -33.14 17.25 -15.89
C GLU A 350 -32.81 18.29 -14.80
N GLU A 351 -33.18 17.99 -13.54
CA GLU A 351 -32.89 18.87 -12.39
C GLU A 351 -31.38 18.94 -12.08
N GLN A 352 -30.68 17.81 -12.13
CA GLN A 352 -29.24 17.73 -11.88
C GLN A 352 -28.46 18.46 -12.98
N ILE A 353 -28.84 18.31 -14.25
CA ILE A 353 -28.25 19.08 -15.36
C ILE A 353 -28.54 20.58 -15.17
N ALA A 354 -29.76 20.97 -14.78
CA ALA A 354 -30.07 22.38 -14.54
C ALA A 354 -29.25 22.97 -13.37
N GLN A 355 -29.05 22.22 -12.28
CA GLN A 355 -28.21 22.64 -11.14
C GLN A 355 -26.75 22.81 -11.54
N VAL A 356 -26.20 21.89 -12.33
CA VAL A 356 -24.79 21.91 -12.72
C VAL A 356 -24.48 23.01 -13.75
N PHE A 357 -25.42 23.32 -14.65
CA PHE A 357 -25.22 24.34 -15.70
C PHE A 357 -25.80 25.73 -15.38
N GLY A 358 -26.52 25.87 -14.26
CA GLY A 358 -27.08 27.13 -13.72
C GLY A 358 -28.19 27.77 -14.56
N SER A 359 -28.36 27.39 -15.83
CA SER A 359 -29.46 27.79 -16.72
C SER A 359 -29.60 26.85 -17.91
N SER A 360 -30.85 26.62 -18.37
CA SER A 360 -31.19 25.71 -19.48
C SER A 360 -30.54 26.06 -20.83
N ALA A 361 -30.00 27.28 -20.99
CA ALA A 361 -29.30 27.72 -22.20
C ALA A 361 -27.89 27.10 -22.35
N ASN A 362 -27.24 26.75 -21.24
CA ASN A 362 -25.90 26.11 -21.26
C ASN A 362 -25.97 24.58 -21.41
N ALA A 363 -27.15 23.98 -21.25
CA ALA A 363 -27.39 22.53 -21.34
C ALA A 363 -27.66 22.04 -22.78
N ALA A 364 -27.83 22.94 -23.75
CA ALA A 364 -28.09 22.59 -25.15
C ALA A 364 -26.96 21.76 -25.80
N ASP A 365 -25.73 21.85 -25.26
CA ASP A 365 -24.54 21.14 -25.74
C ASP A 365 -24.40 19.69 -25.22
N LEU A 366 -25.36 19.20 -24.43
CA LEU A 366 -25.37 17.81 -23.94
C LEU A 366 -26.25 16.85 -24.76
N ARG A 367 -27.04 17.37 -25.70
CA ARG A 367 -27.95 16.59 -26.54
C ARG A 367 -27.25 15.86 -27.68
#